data_AF-A0A7X5DI54-F1
#
_entry.id   AF-A0A7X5DI54-F1
#
_cell.length_a   1.000
_cell.length_b   1.000
_cell.length_c   1.000
_cell.angle_alpha   90.00
_cell.angle_beta   90.00
_cell.angle_gamma   90.00
#
_symmetry.space_group_name_H-M   'P 1'
#
loop_
_entity.id
_entity.type
_entity.pdbx_description
1 polymer ?
#
loop_
_entity_poly.entity_id
_entity_poly.type
_entity_poly.pdbx_seq_one_letter_code
_entity_poly.pdbx_strand_id
1 'polypeptide(L)'
;EAQIAELEGKMAAAKERTAALQEELAPLRREAHRTSDALSEAKLAAATLVERVTYAERVRDARARDLESLAAASAEAASLLQVKTVSAARLEPLLALFDELVAAAQRWTRTLEEQTAAAQDSSTGLHASVTEARGRAHEAHAAFDAVTERLSEARVQKGRLELQVEAAVNHIAQDCKTPLETALALPPLEGRTEVEDELFKINRRIANLGTINPDAAEEYDALKVRYDYLAGQLDDLDQARKSLAKINRVIDQRMKDDFIRTYETVDASFQEIFATLFPGGKANLS
;
A
#
# COMPACT_ATOMS: atom_id res chain seq x y z
N GLU A 1 90.15 -69.42 154.81
CA GLU A 1 88.68 -69.55 154.88
C GLU A 1 87.97 -68.25 155.26
N ALA A 2 88.45 -67.43 156.20
CA ALA A 2 87.78 -66.17 156.60
C ALA A 2 87.68 -65.06 155.52
N GLN A 3 88.65 -64.93 154.59
CA GLN A 3 88.62 -63.91 153.53
C GLN A 3 87.64 -64.22 152.38
N ILE A 4 87.25 -65.48 152.21
CA ILE A 4 86.29 -65.89 151.16
C ILE A 4 84.86 -65.51 151.58
N ALA A 5 84.52 -65.69 152.86
CA ALA A 5 83.21 -65.32 153.41
C ALA A 5 82.94 -63.80 153.37
N GLU A 6 83.96 -62.96 153.56
CA GLU A 6 83.82 -61.50 153.46
C GLU A 6 83.58 -61.03 152.01
N LEU A 7 84.25 -61.66 151.04
CA LEU A 7 84.04 -61.40 149.61
C LEU A 7 82.68 -61.91 149.14
N GLU A 8 82.22 -63.06 149.64
CA GLU A 8 80.87 -63.58 149.38
C GLU A 8 79.78 -62.66 149.96
N GLY A 9 79.97 -62.10 151.16
CA GLY A 9 79.06 -61.12 151.76
C GLY A 9 79.00 -59.80 150.97
N LYS A 10 80.14 -59.27 150.52
CA LYS A 10 80.18 -58.09 149.64
C LYS A 10 79.55 -58.36 148.28
N MET A 11 79.72 -59.56 147.73
CA MET A 11 79.12 -59.96 146.46
C MET A 11 77.60 -60.16 146.60
N ALA A 12 77.12 -60.68 147.74
CA ALA A 12 75.70 -60.78 148.06
C ALA A 12 75.05 -59.40 148.23
N ALA A 13 75.68 -58.48 148.98
CA ALA A 13 75.19 -57.11 149.14
C ALA A 13 75.19 -56.33 147.81
N ALA A 14 76.19 -56.54 146.94
CA ALA A 14 76.21 -55.96 145.60
C ALA A 14 75.12 -56.55 144.68
N LYS A 15 74.84 -57.85 144.78
CA LYS A 15 73.72 -58.51 144.09
C LYS A 15 72.37 -58.00 144.56
N GLU A 16 72.20 -57.78 145.86
CA GLU A 16 70.96 -57.26 146.43
C GLU A 16 70.74 -55.79 146.06
N ARG A 17 71.80 -54.98 146.08
CA ARG A 17 71.77 -53.59 145.61
C ARG A 17 71.52 -53.46 144.11
N THR A 18 72.07 -54.38 143.31
CA THR A 18 71.76 -54.43 141.86
C THR A 18 70.35 -54.93 141.59
N ALA A 19 69.82 -55.86 142.37
CA ALA A 19 68.42 -56.29 142.29
C ALA A 19 67.45 -55.16 142.67
N ALA A 20 67.70 -54.44 143.76
CA ALA A 20 66.91 -53.27 144.17
C ALA A 20 66.95 -52.15 143.10
N LEU A 21 68.13 -51.84 142.57
CA LEU A 21 68.27 -50.88 141.47
C LEU A 21 67.57 -51.35 140.18
N GLN A 22 67.56 -52.66 139.90
CA GLN A 22 66.82 -53.23 138.76
C GLN A 22 65.30 -53.14 138.96
N GLU A 23 64.83 -53.34 140.19
CA GLU A 23 63.42 -53.21 140.56
C GLU A 23 62.94 -51.74 140.47
N GLU A 24 63.76 -50.79 140.91
CA GLU A 24 63.53 -49.35 140.72
C GLU A 24 63.65 -48.92 139.24
N LEU A 25 64.53 -49.53 138.45
CA LEU A 25 64.66 -49.22 137.01
C LEU A 25 63.49 -49.77 136.17
N ALA A 26 62.87 -50.87 136.58
CA ALA A 26 61.80 -51.53 135.83
C ALA A 26 60.57 -50.64 135.53
N PRO A 27 60.02 -49.86 136.49
CA PRO A 27 58.93 -48.92 136.20
C PRO A 27 59.41 -47.74 135.34
N LEU A 28 60.61 -47.20 135.60
CA LEU A 28 61.20 -46.12 134.80
C LEU A 28 61.43 -46.54 133.33
N ARG A 29 61.89 -47.78 133.09
CA ARG A 29 62.02 -48.35 131.74
C ARG A 29 60.66 -48.49 131.05
N ARG A 30 59.62 -48.95 131.77
CA ARG A 30 58.26 -49.06 131.23
C ARG A 30 57.68 -47.68 130.87
N GLU A 31 57.93 -46.68 131.70
CA GLU A 31 57.50 -45.30 131.44
C GLU A 31 58.28 -44.66 130.28
N ALA A 32 59.59 -44.91 130.17
CA ALA A 32 60.40 -44.51 129.02
C ALA A 32 59.92 -45.16 127.72
N HIS A 33 59.57 -46.45 127.73
CA HIS A 33 58.99 -47.12 126.55
C HIS A 33 57.63 -46.52 126.17
N ARG A 34 56.71 -46.33 127.14
CA ARG A 34 55.39 -45.72 126.89
C ARG A 34 55.49 -44.30 126.32
N THR A 35 56.39 -43.48 126.87
CA THR A 35 56.61 -42.12 126.38
C THR A 35 57.27 -42.11 125.00
N SER A 36 58.18 -43.06 124.73
CA SER A 36 58.76 -43.26 123.40
C SER A 36 57.71 -43.69 122.35
N ASP A 37 56.80 -44.59 122.70
CA ASP A 37 55.72 -45.03 121.82
C ASP A 37 54.73 -43.89 121.55
N ALA A 38 54.30 -43.17 122.60
CA ALA A 38 53.43 -41.99 122.47
C ALA A 38 54.08 -40.88 121.64
N LEU A 39 55.39 -40.64 121.79
CA LEU A 39 56.14 -39.70 120.96
C LEU A 39 56.18 -40.15 119.50
N SER A 40 56.33 -41.45 119.24
CA SER A 40 56.36 -42.00 117.88
C SER A 40 54.99 -41.90 117.21
N GLU A 41 53.91 -42.17 117.94
CA GLU A 41 52.54 -41.99 117.47
C GLU A 41 52.22 -40.51 117.19
N ALA A 42 52.60 -39.60 118.10
CA ALA A 42 52.44 -38.16 117.90
C ALA A 42 53.25 -37.64 116.71
N LYS A 43 54.47 -38.15 116.49
CA LYS A 43 55.28 -37.83 115.29
C LYS A 43 54.62 -38.30 114.00
N LEU A 44 54.05 -39.51 114.00
CA LEU A 44 53.32 -40.03 112.84
C LEU A 44 52.06 -39.18 112.57
N ALA A 45 51.29 -38.86 113.60
CA ALA A 45 50.12 -37.99 113.48
C ALA A 45 50.50 -36.60 112.94
N ALA A 46 51.58 -36.00 113.45
CA ALA A 46 52.09 -34.74 112.93
C ALA A 46 52.51 -34.84 111.45
N ALA A 47 53.22 -35.91 111.07
CA ALA A 47 53.62 -36.13 109.67
C ALA A 47 52.39 -36.26 108.74
N THR A 48 51.37 -37.04 109.13
CA THR A 48 50.14 -37.17 108.34
C THR A 48 49.36 -35.86 108.25
N LEU A 49 49.34 -35.05 109.31
CA LEU A 49 48.72 -33.72 109.27
C LEU A 49 49.46 -32.78 108.32
N VAL A 50 50.80 -32.80 108.33
CA VAL A 50 51.61 -32.02 107.39
C VAL A 50 51.29 -32.42 105.94
N GLU A 51 51.25 -33.73 105.63
CA GLU A 51 50.89 -34.20 104.29
C GLU A 51 49.47 -33.77 103.88
N ARG A 52 48.50 -33.84 104.79
CA ARG A 52 47.12 -33.40 104.54
C ARG A 52 47.04 -31.90 104.28
N VAL A 53 47.79 -31.09 105.02
CA VAL A 53 47.87 -29.63 104.81
C VAL A 53 48.50 -29.34 103.45
N THR A 54 49.64 -29.95 103.13
CA THR A 54 50.29 -29.77 101.81
C THR A 54 49.39 -30.22 100.66
N TYR A 55 48.64 -31.32 100.82
CA TYR A 55 47.65 -31.74 99.83
C TYR A 55 46.52 -30.72 99.67
N ALA A 56 45.95 -30.24 100.79
CA ALA A 56 44.89 -29.24 100.77
C ALA A 56 45.35 -27.91 100.13
N GLU A 57 46.58 -27.48 100.39
CA GLU A 57 47.20 -26.31 99.75
C GLU A 57 47.34 -26.51 98.24
N ARG A 58 47.83 -27.67 97.78
CA ARG A 58 47.91 -27.98 96.35
C ARG A 58 46.55 -27.97 95.66
N VAL A 59 45.53 -28.54 96.31
CA VAL A 59 44.15 -28.55 95.80
C VAL A 59 43.59 -27.13 95.76
N ARG A 60 43.78 -26.34 96.81
CA ARG A 60 43.37 -24.93 96.87
C ARG A 60 44.01 -24.14 95.73
N ASP A 61 45.32 -24.29 95.51
CA ASP A 61 46.05 -23.57 94.48
C ASP A 61 45.62 -24.01 93.07
N ALA A 62 45.31 -25.28 92.87
CA ALA A 62 44.73 -25.77 91.62
C ALA A 62 43.34 -25.14 91.38
N ARG A 63 42.48 -25.10 92.40
CA ARG A 63 41.15 -24.46 92.29
C ARG A 63 41.22 -22.95 92.10
N ALA A 64 42.20 -22.28 92.70
CA ALA A 64 42.45 -20.86 92.45
C ALA A 64 42.79 -20.61 90.97
N ARG A 65 43.67 -21.42 90.38
CA ARG A 65 43.99 -21.35 88.94
C ARG A 65 42.79 -21.66 88.05
N ASP A 66 41.98 -22.67 88.40
CA ASP A 66 40.76 -22.99 87.67
C ASP A 66 39.78 -21.80 87.67
N LEU A 67 39.59 -21.17 88.83
CA LEU A 67 38.72 -19.99 88.98
C LEU A 67 39.23 -18.79 88.19
N GLU A 68 40.53 -18.53 88.19
CA GLU A 68 41.15 -17.48 87.38
C GLU A 68 40.94 -17.72 85.88
N SER A 69 41.16 -18.96 85.42
CA SER A 69 40.92 -19.33 84.02
C SER A 69 39.45 -19.18 83.63
N LEU A 70 38.52 -19.61 84.50
CA LEU A 70 37.09 -19.49 84.25
C LEU A 70 36.65 -18.01 84.24
N ALA A 71 37.19 -17.18 85.13
CA ALA A 71 36.91 -15.76 85.16
C ALA A 71 37.40 -15.06 83.87
N ALA A 72 38.59 -15.41 83.39
CA ALA A 72 39.11 -14.89 82.13
C ALA A 72 38.22 -15.30 80.94
N ALA A 73 37.84 -16.59 80.86
CA ALA A 73 36.95 -17.09 79.81
C ALA A 73 35.56 -16.43 79.87
N SER A 74 35.01 -16.21 81.06
CA SER A 74 33.73 -15.50 81.24
C SER A 74 33.81 -14.03 80.81
N ALA A 75 34.92 -13.35 81.09
CA ALA A 75 35.13 -11.96 80.66
C ALA A 75 35.23 -11.86 79.14
N GLU A 76 35.95 -12.78 78.49
CA GLU A 76 36.03 -12.86 77.04
C GLU A 76 34.67 -13.13 76.39
N ALA A 77 33.92 -14.11 76.91
CA ALA A 77 32.57 -14.42 76.43
C ALA A 77 31.61 -13.23 76.57
N ALA A 78 31.68 -12.49 77.68
CA ALA A 78 30.88 -11.29 77.90
C ALA A 78 31.20 -10.18 76.87
N SER A 79 32.48 -9.96 76.58
CA SER A 79 32.92 -9.00 75.56
C SER A 79 32.41 -9.39 74.16
N LEU A 80 32.54 -10.66 73.78
CA LEU A 80 32.04 -11.16 72.49
C LEU A 80 30.51 -11.02 72.37
N LEU A 81 29.78 -11.32 73.45
CA LEU A 81 28.32 -11.15 73.48
C LEU A 81 27.92 -9.68 73.32
N GLN A 82 28.66 -8.76 73.95
CA GLN A 82 28.41 -7.32 73.81
C GLN A 82 28.61 -6.87 72.36
N VAL A 83 29.71 -7.28 71.71
CA VAL A 83 29.96 -6.96 70.30
C VAL A 83 28.83 -7.50 69.41
N LYS A 84 28.45 -8.76 69.58
CA LYS A 84 27.36 -9.38 68.80
C LYS A 84 26.02 -8.68 69.02
N THR A 85 25.69 -8.32 70.26
CA THR A 85 24.46 -7.60 70.59
C THR A 85 24.41 -6.24 69.91
N VAL A 86 25.51 -5.48 69.97
CA VAL A 86 25.60 -4.17 69.30
C VAL A 86 25.52 -4.31 67.78
N SER A 87 26.20 -5.30 67.20
CA SER A 87 26.12 -5.58 65.77
C SER A 87 24.71 -5.97 65.34
N ALA A 88 24.03 -6.86 66.08
CA ALA A 88 22.65 -7.26 65.79
C ALA A 88 21.69 -6.06 65.85
N ALA A 89 21.80 -5.22 66.87
CA ALA A 89 20.99 -4.01 67.01
C ALA A 89 21.19 -3.00 65.85
N ARG A 90 22.36 -3.02 65.19
CA ARG A 90 22.64 -2.21 63.99
C ARG A 90 22.16 -2.86 62.70
N LEU A 91 22.22 -4.19 62.61
CA LEU A 91 21.86 -4.92 61.39
C LEU A 91 20.34 -5.04 61.21
N GLU A 92 19.59 -5.22 62.30
CA GLU A 92 18.13 -5.35 62.26
C GLU A 92 17.42 -4.19 61.52
N PRO A 93 17.67 -2.90 61.84
CA PRO A 93 17.03 -1.81 61.11
C PRO A 93 17.50 -1.69 59.65
N LEU A 94 18.73 -2.12 59.34
CA LEU A 94 19.22 -2.12 57.96
C LEU A 94 18.52 -3.20 57.12
N LEU A 95 18.29 -4.39 57.68
CA LEU A 95 17.53 -5.45 57.03
C LEU A 95 16.09 -5.02 56.78
N ALA A 96 15.44 -4.39 57.77
CA ALA A 96 14.10 -3.85 57.59
C ALA A 96 14.02 -2.81 56.45
N LEU A 97 15.02 -1.92 56.36
CA LEU A 97 15.10 -0.95 55.26
C LEU A 97 15.31 -1.64 53.90
N PHE A 98 16.12 -2.70 53.84
CA PHE A 98 16.30 -3.46 52.60
C PHE A 98 15.00 -4.14 52.16
N ASP A 99 14.24 -4.71 53.08
CA ASP A 99 12.93 -5.31 52.77
C ASP A 99 11.95 -4.26 52.23
N GLU A 100 11.92 -3.06 52.82
CA GLU A 100 11.11 -1.95 52.30
C GLU A 100 11.52 -1.52 50.90
N LEU A 101 12.83 -1.41 50.64
CA LEU A 101 13.37 -1.06 49.32
C LEU A 101 13.04 -2.13 48.28
N VAL A 102 13.17 -3.41 48.62
CA VAL A 102 12.80 -4.52 47.72
C VAL A 102 11.31 -4.47 47.42
N ALA A 103 10.46 -4.28 48.43
CA ALA A 103 9.03 -4.17 48.24
C ALA A 103 8.65 -2.94 47.39
N ALA A 104 9.33 -1.81 47.57
CA ALA A 104 9.14 -0.60 46.76
C ALA A 104 9.56 -0.83 45.30
N ALA A 105 10.71 -1.46 45.08
CA ALA A 105 11.18 -1.81 43.74
C ALA A 105 10.20 -2.74 43.03
N GLN A 106 9.73 -3.80 43.70
CA GLN A 106 8.74 -4.74 43.14
C GLN A 106 7.42 -4.04 42.76
N ARG A 107 6.91 -3.14 43.63
CA ARG A 107 5.72 -2.34 43.31
C ARG A 107 5.96 -1.48 42.08
N TRP A 108 7.11 -0.82 42.00
CA TRP A 108 7.40 0.05 40.87
C TRP A 108 7.56 -0.73 39.56
N THR A 109 8.23 -1.88 39.59
CA THR A 109 8.33 -2.80 38.45
C THR A 109 6.95 -3.21 37.96
N ARG A 110 6.06 -3.65 38.87
CA ARG A 110 4.69 -4.03 38.51
C ARG A 110 3.91 -2.90 37.86
N THR A 111 3.98 -1.69 38.43
CA THR A 111 3.32 -0.51 37.85
C THR A 111 3.87 -0.20 36.46
N LEU A 112 5.18 -0.33 36.25
CA LEU A 112 5.81 -0.07 34.96
C LEU A 112 5.38 -1.12 33.91
N GLU A 113 5.29 -2.39 34.30
CA GLU A 113 4.79 -3.48 33.45
C GLU A 113 3.33 -3.25 33.06
N GLU A 114 2.46 -2.88 34.01
CA GLU A 114 1.06 -2.56 33.77
C GLU A 114 0.90 -1.36 32.82
N GLN A 115 1.68 -0.29 33.01
CA GLN A 115 1.70 0.87 32.11
C GLN A 115 2.19 0.50 30.71
N THR A 116 3.22 -0.35 30.62
CA THR A 116 3.77 -0.79 29.33
C THR A 116 2.75 -1.65 28.58
N ALA A 117 2.08 -2.57 29.26
CA ALA A 117 1.01 -3.39 28.69
C ALA A 117 -0.16 -2.51 28.18
N ALA A 118 -0.63 -1.57 28.99
CA ALA A 118 -1.70 -0.65 28.60
C ALA A 118 -1.33 0.23 27.39
N ALA A 119 -0.07 0.71 27.33
CA ALA A 119 0.43 1.48 26.19
C ALA A 119 0.53 0.61 24.91
N GLN A 120 0.95 -0.65 25.04
CA GLN A 120 1.03 -1.60 23.94
C GLN A 120 -0.36 -1.95 23.40
N ASP A 121 -1.33 -2.20 24.26
CA ASP A 121 -2.73 -2.47 23.89
C ASP A 121 -3.37 -1.26 23.20
N SER A 122 -3.12 -0.05 23.72
CA SER A 122 -3.58 1.19 23.08
C SER A 122 -2.93 1.40 21.71
N SER A 123 -1.62 1.17 21.59
CA SER A 123 -0.89 1.28 20.32
C SER A 123 -1.38 0.28 19.29
N THR A 124 -1.58 -0.99 19.67
CA THR A 124 -2.12 -2.02 18.77
C THR A 124 -3.55 -1.71 18.33
N GLY A 125 -4.40 -1.21 19.24
CA GLY A 125 -5.75 -0.73 18.92
C GLY A 125 -5.74 0.46 17.96
N LEU A 126 -4.85 1.44 18.16
CA LEU A 126 -4.65 2.56 17.23
C LEU A 126 -4.16 2.08 15.85
N HIS A 127 -3.21 1.14 15.80
CA HIS A 127 -2.76 0.56 14.53
C HIS A 127 -3.87 -0.18 13.78
N ALA A 128 -4.72 -0.93 14.49
CA ALA A 128 -5.88 -1.60 13.90
C ALA A 128 -6.87 -0.58 13.32
N SER A 129 -7.24 0.46 14.09
CA SER A 129 -8.16 1.51 13.61
C SER A 129 -7.61 2.33 12.44
N VAL A 130 -6.30 2.62 12.41
CA VAL A 130 -5.64 3.28 11.27
C VAL A 130 -5.68 2.40 10.03
N THR A 131 -5.43 1.09 10.19
CA THR A 131 -5.48 0.13 9.07
C THR A 131 -6.88 0.04 8.50
N GLU A 132 -7.89 -0.07 9.37
CA GLU A 132 -9.30 -0.10 8.97
C GLU A 132 -9.72 1.21 8.26
N ALA A 133 -9.37 2.36 8.82
CA ALA A 133 -9.68 3.66 8.23
C ALA A 133 -9.01 3.84 6.86
N ARG A 134 -7.76 3.36 6.68
CA ARG A 134 -7.08 3.34 5.38
C ARG A 134 -7.77 2.42 4.38
N GLY A 135 -8.22 1.25 4.82
CA GLY A 135 -9.02 0.32 4.00
C GLY A 135 -10.31 0.98 3.50
N ARG A 136 -11.09 1.57 4.41
CA ARG A 136 -12.33 2.30 4.08
C ARG A 136 -12.08 3.49 3.15
N ALA A 137 -11.00 4.24 3.35
CA ALA A 137 -10.63 5.35 2.47
C ALA A 137 -10.26 4.86 1.05
N HIS A 138 -9.53 3.75 0.94
CA HIS A 138 -9.16 3.17 -0.34
C HIS A 138 -10.40 2.67 -1.11
N GLU A 139 -11.31 1.96 -0.44
CA GLU A 139 -12.58 1.50 -1.03
C GLU A 139 -13.44 2.68 -1.50
N ALA A 140 -13.57 3.73 -0.68
CA ALA A 140 -14.30 4.93 -1.05
C ALA A 140 -13.67 5.64 -2.26
N HIS A 141 -12.34 5.68 -2.35
CA HIS A 141 -11.65 6.27 -3.48
C HIS A 141 -11.85 5.45 -4.77
N ALA A 142 -11.72 4.12 -4.69
CA ALA A 142 -11.99 3.23 -5.82
C ALA A 142 -13.44 3.35 -6.33
N ALA A 143 -14.42 3.47 -5.41
CA ALA A 143 -15.80 3.71 -5.78
C ALA A 143 -16.01 5.09 -6.44
N PHE A 144 -15.33 6.12 -5.95
CA PHE A 144 -15.36 7.45 -6.54
C PHE A 144 -14.78 7.48 -7.96
N ASP A 145 -13.64 6.83 -8.18
CA ASP A 145 -13.00 6.74 -9.50
C ASP A 145 -13.91 6.00 -10.50
N ALA A 146 -14.52 4.89 -10.08
CA ALA A 146 -15.46 4.14 -10.91
C ALA A 146 -16.71 4.98 -11.30
N VAL A 147 -17.26 5.77 -10.38
CA VAL A 147 -18.37 6.68 -10.69
C VAL A 147 -17.93 7.82 -11.62
N THR A 148 -16.72 8.33 -11.43
CA THR A 148 -16.15 9.40 -12.25
C THR A 148 -15.92 8.95 -13.69
N GLU A 149 -15.44 7.73 -13.89
CA GLU A 149 -15.28 7.11 -15.21
C GLU A 149 -16.63 6.97 -15.92
N ARG A 150 -17.63 6.40 -15.24
CA ARG A 150 -19.00 6.27 -15.78
C ARG A 150 -19.63 7.62 -16.12
N LEU A 151 -19.40 8.64 -15.29
CA LEU A 151 -19.88 10.00 -15.57
C LEU A 151 -19.21 10.60 -16.80
N SER A 152 -17.90 10.37 -16.96
CA SER A 152 -17.13 10.85 -18.11
C SER A 152 -17.61 10.19 -19.40
N GLU A 153 -17.83 8.88 -19.38
CA GLU A 153 -18.42 8.15 -20.51
C GLU A 153 -19.81 8.68 -20.87
N ALA A 154 -20.69 8.86 -19.87
CA ALA A 154 -22.02 9.41 -20.07
C ALA A 154 -22.00 10.83 -20.67
N ARG A 155 -21.04 11.68 -20.25
CA ARG A 155 -20.84 13.02 -20.81
C ARG A 155 -20.42 12.98 -22.28
N VAL A 156 -19.51 12.08 -22.65
CA VAL A 156 -19.09 11.90 -24.04
C VAL A 156 -20.26 11.43 -24.90
N GLN A 157 -21.04 10.44 -24.44
CA GLN A 157 -22.22 9.96 -25.17
C GLN A 157 -23.27 11.05 -25.31
N LYS A 158 -23.53 11.82 -24.24
CA LYS A 158 -24.43 12.98 -24.29
C LYS A 158 -23.95 13.99 -25.35
N GLY A 159 -22.69 14.40 -25.32
CA GLY A 159 -22.15 15.36 -26.30
C GLY A 159 -22.21 14.84 -27.74
N ARG A 160 -21.98 13.54 -27.96
CA ARG A 160 -22.15 12.92 -29.28
C ARG A 160 -23.61 12.98 -29.75
N LEU A 161 -24.56 12.65 -28.88
CA LEU A 161 -25.99 12.71 -29.21
C LEU A 161 -26.45 14.14 -29.47
N GLU A 162 -25.99 15.11 -28.68
CA GLU A 162 -26.29 16.53 -28.89
C GLU A 162 -25.81 17.01 -30.27
N LEU A 163 -24.58 16.68 -30.67
CA LEU A 163 -24.07 16.99 -32.01
C LEU A 163 -24.87 16.28 -33.12
N GLN A 164 -25.26 15.03 -32.93
CA GLN A 164 -26.08 14.29 -33.89
C GLN A 164 -27.47 14.92 -34.05
N VAL A 165 -28.09 15.34 -32.94
CA VAL A 165 -29.38 16.04 -32.95
C VAL A 165 -29.24 17.38 -33.64
N GLU A 166 -28.22 18.17 -33.31
CA GLU A 166 -27.97 19.46 -33.94
C GLU A 166 -27.74 19.33 -35.45
N ALA A 167 -26.93 18.36 -35.87
CA ALA A 167 -26.72 18.05 -37.29
C ALA A 167 -28.03 17.65 -37.99
N ALA A 168 -28.86 16.81 -37.36
CA ALA A 168 -30.15 16.40 -37.91
C ALA A 168 -31.13 17.59 -38.02
N VAL A 169 -31.20 18.44 -36.98
CA VAL A 169 -32.03 19.65 -36.98
C VAL A 169 -31.58 20.60 -38.09
N ASN A 170 -30.27 20.83 -38.23
CA ASN A 170 -29.72 21.67 -39.29
C ASN A 170 -30.03 21.10 -40.68
N HIS A 171 -29.90 19.79 -40.88
CA HIS A 171 -30.25 19.15 -42.15
C HIS A 171 -31.73 19.37 -42.51
N ILE A 172 -32.64 19.14 -41.56
CA ILE A 172 -34.09 19.34 -41.78
C ILE A 172 -34.41 20.82 -42.08
N ALA A 173 -33.88 21.73 -41.26
CA ALA A 173 -34.20 23.15 -41.36
C ALA A 173 -33.54 23.82 -42.58
N GLN A 174 -32.27 23.50 -42.85
CA GLN A 174 -31.48 24.18 -43.88
C GLN A 174 -31.51 23.47 -45.23
N ASP A 175 -31.35 22.15 -45.29
CA ASP A 175 -31.27 21.42 -46.56
C ASP A 175 -32.68 21.09 -47.07
N CYS A 176 -33.55 20.59 -46.18
CA CYS A 176 -34.94 20.28 -46.52
C CYS A 176 -35.88 21.49 -46.43
N LYS A 177 -35.38 22.67 -45.99
CA LYS A 177 -36.17 23.93 -45.85
C LYS A 177 -37.47 23.76 -45.06
N THR A 178 -37.50 22.83 -44.11
CA THR A 178 -38.71 22.46 -43.37
C THR A 178 -38.58 22.89 -41.91
N PRO A 179 -39.54 23.64 -41.34
CA PRO A 179 -39.55 23.94 -39.90
C PRO A 179 -39.59 22.64 -39.08
N LEU A 180 -38.79 22.59 -38.00
CA LEU A 180 -38.65 21.38 -37.18
C LEU A 180 -39.99 20.91 -36.59
N GLU A 181 -40.85 21.83 -36.17
CA GLU A 181 -42.19 21.53 -35.62
C GLU A 181 -43.05 20.76 -36.63
N THR A 182 -43.02 21.17 -37.90
CA THR A 182 -43.75 20.50 -38.99
C THR A 182 -43.17 19.11 -39.24
N ALA A 183 -41.85 18.97 -39.23
CA ALA A 183 -41.19 17.68 -39.44
C ALA A 183 -41.51 16.67 -38.32
N LEU A 184 -41.56 17.13 -37.07
CA LEU A 184 -41.89 16.29 -35.91
C LEU A 184 -43.39 15.92 -35.82
N ALA A 185 -44.26 16.67 -36.48
CA ALA A 185 -45.70 16.38 -36.56
C ALA A 185 -46.03 15.29 -37.60
N LEU A 186 -45.08 14.91 -38.45
CA LEU A 186 -45.26 13.82 -39.41
C LEU A 186 -45.36 12.47 -38.69
N PRO A 187 -46.17 11.54 -39.20
CA PRO A 187 -46.23 10.19 -38.65
C PRO A 187 -44.86 9.49 -38.76
N PRO A 188 -44.53 8.57 -37.86
CA PRO A 188 -43.29 7.81 -37.92
C PRO A 188 -43.18 7.08 -39.26
N LEU A 189 -42.00 7.17 -39.88
CA LEU A 189 -41.74 6.59 -41.20
C LEU A 189 -41.69 5.06 -41.12
N GLU A 190 -42.61 4.39 -41.82
CA GLU A 190 -42.56 2.94 -42.04
C GLU A 190 -41.66 2.61 -43.23
N GLY A 191 -40.85 1.54 -43.15
CA GLY A 191 -40.03 1.11 -44.28
C GLY A 191 -38.87 2.06 -44.63
N ARG A 192 -38.18 2.61 -43.62
CA ARG A 192 -37.09 3.60 -43.80
C ARG A 192 -36.11 3.30 -44.93
N THR A 193 -35.64 2.06 -45.03
CA THR A 193 -34.68 1.63 -46.07
C THR A 193 -35.24 1.79 -47.48
N GLU A 194 -36.51 1.44 -47.70
CA GLU A 194 -37.15 1.54 -49.01
C GLU A 194 -37.33 3.00 -49.42
N VAL A 195 -37.71 3.86 -48.47
CA VAL A 195 -37.87 5.29 -48.68
C VAL A 195 -36.52 5.97 -48.97
N GLU A 196 -35.46 5.59 -48.26
CA GLU A 196 -34.10 6.09 -48.50
C GLU A 196 -33.58 5.68 -49.89
N ASP A 197 -33.86 4.45 -50.32
CA ASP A 197 -33.50 3.98 -51.67
C ASP A 197 -34.26 4.73 -52.77
N GLU A 198 -35.57 4.96 -52.60
CA GLU A 198 -36.36 5.75 -53.54
C GLU A 198 -35.90 7.22 -53.58
N LEU A 199 -35.61 7.82 -52.42
CA LEU A 199 -35.05 9.17 -52.33
C LEU A 199 -33.72 9.27 -53.10
N PHE A 200 -32.84 8.29 -52.93
CA PHE A 200 -31.58 8.22 -53.67
C PHE A 200 -31.79 8.14 -55.18
N LYS A 201 -32.72 7.29 -55.64
CA LYS A 201 -33.06 7.17 -57.07
C LYS A 201 -33.61 8.49 -57.63
N ILE A 202 -34.50 9.17 -56.89
CA ILE A 202 -35.09 10.45 -57.29
C ILE A 202 -34.00 11.53 -57.38
N ASN A 203 -33.16 11.65 -56.35
CA ASN A 203 -32.05 12.62 -56.35
C ASN A 203 -31.07 12.38 -57.51
N ARG A 204 -30.78 11.12 -57.83
CA ARG A 204 -29.95 10.77 -58.99
C ARG A 204 -30.64 11.15 -60.31
N ARG A 205 -31.95 10.94 -60.44
CA ARG A 205 -32.72 11.37 -61.62
C ARG A 205 -32.71 12.89 -61.77
N ILE A 206 -32.86 13.63 -60.66
CA ILE A 206 -32.76 15.10 -60.65
C ILE A 206 -31.38 15.56 -61.09
N ALA A 207 -30.31 15.00 -60.53
CA ALA A 207 -28.94 15.34 -60.93
C ALA A 207 -28.68 15.05 -62.43
N ASN A 208 -29.25 13.96 -62.96
CA ASN A 208 -29.12 13.59 -64.36
C ASN A 208 -29.89 14.50 -65.33
N LEU A 209 -30.88 15.28 -64.88
CA LEU A 209 -31.57 16.27 -65.73
C LEU A 209 -30.62 17.39 -66.18
N GLY A 210 -29.47 17.54 -65.52
CA GLY A 210 -28.49 18.56 -65.83
C GLY A 210 -28.95 19.95 -65.39
N THR A 211 -28.16 20.96 -65.73
CA THR A 211 -28.50 22.35 -65.44
C THR A 211 -29.64 22.80 -66.34
N ILE A 212 -30.74 23.24 -65.74
CA ILE A 212 -31.82 23.91 -66.46
C ILE A 212 -31.23 25.19 -67.07
N ASN A 213 -31.30 25.33 -68.39
CA ASN A 213 -30.94 26.56 -69.07
C ASN A 213 -32.13 27.53 -68.96
N PRO A 214 -32.06 28.59 -68.13
CA PRO A 214 -33.17 29.52 -67.95
C PRO A 214 -33.48 30.31 -69.21
N ASP A 215 -32.47 30.50 -70.08
CA ASP A 215 -32.58 31.27 -71.31
C ASP A 215 -33.11 30.42 -72.47
N ALA A 216 -33.32 29.12 -72.26
CA ALA A 216 -33.73 28.20 -73.31
C ALA A 216 -35.07 28.58 -73.97
N ALA A 217 -36.00 29.18 -73.22
CA ALA A 217 -37.26 29.64 -73.76
C ALA A 217 -37.06 30.83 -74.72
N GLU A 218 -36.25 31.82 -74.30
CA GLU A 218 -35.95 33.01 -75.11
C GLU A 218 -35.09 32.65 -76.34
N GLU A 219 -34.10 31.78 -76.18
CA GLU A 219 -33.27 31.28 -77.28
C GLU A 219 -34.11 30.48 -78.28
N TYR A 220 -35.05 29.65 -77.81
CA TYR A 220 -35.96 28.92 -78.68
C TYR A 220 -36.83 29.90 -79.49
N ASP A 221 -37.42 30.90 -78.85
CA ASP A 221 -38.27 31.89 -79.53
C ASP A 221 -37.49 32.69 -80.57
N ALA A 222 -36.27 33.14 -80.24
CA ALA A 222 -35.39 33.82 -81.18
C ALA A 222 -34.99 32.92 -82.37
N LEU A 223 -34.66 31.66 -82.09
CA LEU A 223 -34.30 30.68 -83.11
C LEU A 223 -35.48 30.36 -84.02
N LYS A 224 -36.69 30.29 -83.46
CA LYS A 224 -37.93 30.05 -84.21
C LYS A 224 -38.24 31.20 -85.17
N VAL A 225 -38.11 32.45 -84.73
CA VAL A 225 -38.26 33.62 -85.62
C VAL A 225 -37.28 33.55 -86.79
N ARG A 226 -36.02 33.20 -86.53
CA ARG A 226 -35.00 33.05 -87.57
C ARG A 226 -35.30 31.89 -88.51
N TYR A 227 -35.79 30.77 -87.97
CA TYR A 227 -36.22 29.61 -88.75
C TYR A 227 -37.37 29.97 -89.68
N ASP A 228 -38.43 30.59 -89.15
CA ASP A 228 -39.62 30.98 -89.92
C ASP A 228 -39.26 31.97 -91.04
N TYR A 229 -38.35 32.92 -90.77
CA TYR A 229 -37.82 33.84 -91.78
C TYR A 229 -37.07 33.10 -92.90
N LEU A 230 -36.13 32.22 -92.55
CA LEU A 230 -35.35 31.44 -93.53
C LEU A 230 -36.24 30.49 -94.34
N ALA A 231 -37.23 29.86 -93.70
CA ALA A 231 -38.21 29.01 -94.36
C ALA A 231 -39.04 29.80 -95.38
N GLY A 232 -39.49 31.00 -95.01
CA GLY A 232 -40.18 31.91 -95.93
C GLY A 232 -39.32 32.32 -97.13
N GLN A 233 -38.06 32.72 -96.90
CA GLN A 233 -37.13 33.04 -97.99
C GLN A 233 -36.89 31.85 -98.94
N LEU A 234 -36.87 30.63 -98.41
CA LEU A 234 -36.68 29.44 -99.21
C LEU A 234 -37.89 29.16 -100.12
N ASP A 235 -39.10 29.38 -99.62
CA ASP A 235 -40.33 29.26 -100.42
C ASP A 235 -40.40 30.35 -101.50
N ASP A 236 -40.07 31.60 -101.17
CA ASP A 236 -39.96 32.69 -102.14
C ASP A 236 -38.96 32.37 -103.25
N LEU A 237 -37.80 31.80 -102.91
CA LEU A 237 -36.79 31.38 -103.89
C LEU A 237 -37.32 30.27 -104.80
N ASP A 238 -38.09 29.32 -104.26
CA ASP A 238 -38.70 28.25 -105.04
C ASP A 238 -39.78 28.77 -106.00
N GLN A 239 -40.59 29.74 -105.56
CA GLN A 239 -41.58 30.42 -106.41
C GLN A 239 -40.91 31.26 -107.50
N ALA A 240 -39.83 31.97 -107.16
CA ALA A 240 -39.03 32.72 -108.13
C ALA A 240 -38.43 31.77 -109.20
N ARG A 241 -37.89 30.62 -108.77
CA ARG A 241 -37.37 29.57 -109.68
C ARG A 241 -38.46 29.06 -110.63
N LYS A 242 -39.65 28.74 -110.12
CA LYS A 242 -40.81 28.30 -110.93
C LYS A 242 -41.23 29.37 -111.93
N SER A 243 -41.26 30.63 -111.50
CA SER A 243 -41.62 31.78 -112.34
C SER A 243 -40.61 32.02 -113.46
N LEU A 244 -39.30 31.96 -113.16
CA LEU A 244 -38.23 32.03 -114.16
C LEU A 244 -38.31 30.90 -115.18
N ALA A 245 -38.57 29.67 -114.74
CA ALA A 245 -38.76 28.53 -115.66
C ALA A 245 -39.97 28.75 -116.60
N LYS A 246 -41.05 29.38 -116.11
CA LYS A 246 -42.20 29.76 -116.93
C LYS A 246 -41.83 30.85 -117.94
N ILE A 247 -41.08 31.87 -117.53
CA ILE A 247 -40.58 32.93 -118.42
C ILE A 247 -39.69 32.35 -119.51
N ASN A 248 -38.75 31.47 -119.18
CA ASN A 248 -37.90 30.80 -120.18
C ASN A 248 -38.73 30.05 -121.22
N ARG A 249 -39.79 29.33 -120.82
CA ARG A 249 -40.70 28.67 -121.77
C ARG A 249 -41.42 29.66 -122.69
N VAL A 250 -41.84 30.82 -122.16
CA VAL A 250 -42.49 31.87 -122.96
C VAL A 250 -41.50 32.50 -123.94
N ILE A 251 -40.25 32.75 -123.51
CA ILE A 251 -39.19 33.28 -124.36
C ILE A 251 -38.82 32.28 -125.45
N ASP A 252 -38.64 31.00 -125.13
CA ASP A 252 -38.34 29.94 -126.11
C ASP A 252 -39.45 29.83 -127.17
N GLN A 253 -40.71 29.92 -126.75
CA GLN A 253 -41.84 29.89 -127.69
C GLN A 253 -41.81 31.11 -128.61
N ARG A 254 -41.56 32.31 -128.05
CA ARG A 254 -41.48 33.55 -128.84
C ARG A 254 -40.28 33.58 -129.77
N MET A 255 -39.12 33.04 -129.35
CA MET A 255 -37.94 32.90 -130.21
C MET A 255 -38.20 31.96 -131.38
N LYS A 256 -38.93 30.85 -131.17
CA LYS A 256 -39.37 29.97 -132.25
C LYS A 256 -40.32 30.70 -133.22
N ASP A 257 -41.32 31.41 -132.69
CA ASP A 257 -42.27 32.14 -133.50
C ASP A 257 -41.60 33.26 -134.33
N ASP A 258 -40.69 34.03 -133.70
CA ASP A 258 -39.91 35.05 -134.40
C ASP A 258 -38.95 34.43 -135.42
N PHE A 259 -38.27 33.32 -135.12
CA PHE A 259 -37.40 32.60 -136.06
C PHE A 259 -38.16 32.10 -137.28
N ILE A 260 -39.34 31.50 -137.09
CA ILE A 260 -40.20 31.05 -138.20
C ILE A 260 -40.58 32.25 -139.07
N ARG A 261 -40.98 33.37 -138.46
CA ARG A 261 -41.35 34.58 -139.21
C ARG A 261 -40.18 35.15 -140.01
N THR A 262 -38.98 35.25 -139.43
CA THR A 262 -37.80 35.73 -140.17
C THR A 262 -37.34 34.72 -141.22
N TYR A 263 -37.41 33.42 -140.96
CA TYR A 263 -37.08 32.37 -141.93
C TYR A 263 -38.00 32.46 -143.15
N GLU A 264 -39.31 32.57 -142.96
CA GLU A 264 -40.29 32.76 -144.05
C GLU A 264 -40.00 34.04 -144.86
N THR A 265 -39.60 35.12 -144.18
CA THR A 265 -39.24 36.37 -144.84
C THR A 265 -37.97 36.22 -145.68
N VAL A 266 -36.94 35.54 -145.16
CA VAL A 266 -35.67 35.30 -145.89
C VAL A 266 -35.88 34.32 -147.04
N ASP A 267 -36.68 33.27 -146.87
CA ASP A 267 -37.02 32.32 -147.94
C ASP A 267 -37.77 33.03 -149.09
N ALA A 268 -38.73 33.90 -148.77
CA ALA A 268 -39.42 34.71 -149.77
C ALA A 268 -38.46 35.64 -150.54
N SER A 269 -37.57 36.36 -149.86
CA SER A 269 -36.57 37.22 -150.52
C SER A 269 -35.53 36.42 -151.31
N PHE A 270 -35.14 35.24 -150.83
CA PHE A 270 -34.21 34.36 -151.54
C PHE A 270 -34.84 33.80 -152.82
N GLN A 271 -36.10 33.37 -152.77
CA GLN A 271 -36.86 32.95 -153.96
C GLN A 271 -36.92 34.08 -155.01
N GLU A 272 -37.16 35.31 -154.56
CA GLU A 272 -37.26 36.49 -155.43
C GLU A 272 -35.90 36.84 -156.08
N ILE A 273 -34.81 36.86 -155.31
CA ILE A 273 -33.46 37.12 -155.81
C ILE A 273 -32.99 36.00 -156.74
N PHE A 274 -33.24 34.73 -156.39
CA PHE A 274 -32.83 33.58 -157.21
C PHE A 274 -33.55 33.55 -158.56
N ALA A 275 -34.85 33.85 -158.58
CA ALA A 275 -35.62 33.99 -159.81
C ALA A 275 -35.11 35.12 -160.72
N THR A 276 -34.53 36.16 -160.12
CA THR A 276 -33.95 37.30 -160.86
C THR A 276 -32.60 36.96 -161.49
N LEU A 277 -31.76 36.19 -160.80
CA LEU A 277 -30.42 35.81 -161.28
C LEU A 277 -30.42 34.63 -162.27
N PHE A 278 -31.45 33.78 -162.24
CA PHE A 278 -31.56 32.59 -163.09
C PHE A 278 -32.95 32.45 -163.72
N PRO A 279 -33.20 33.03 -164.92
CA PRO A 279 -34.47 32.89 -165.62
C PRO A 279 -34.72 31.41 -165.99
N GLY A 280 -35.60 30.74 -165.23
CA GLY A 280 -36.00 29.34 -165.43
C GLY A 280 -35.74 28.37 -164.27
N GLY A 281 -35.08 28.81 -163.18
CA GLY A 281 -34.85 28.01 -161.98
C GLY A 281 -35.78 28.38 -160.81
N LYS A 282 -36.12 27.39 -159.95
CA LYS A 282 -36.74 27.60 -158.63
C LYS A 282 -35.77 27.16 -157.54
N ALA A 283 -35.63 27.94 -156.47
CA ALA A 283 -34.89 27.56 -155.27
C ALA A 283 -35.65 28.04 -154.02
N ASN A 284 -35.71 27.21 -153.00
CA ASN A 284 -36.21 27.54 -151.66
C ASN A 284 -35.12 27.26 -150.62
N LEU A 285 -35.16 27.95 -149.48
CA LEU A 285 -34.45 27.52 -148.29
C LEU A 285 -35.18 26.30 -147.69
N SER A 286 -34.42 25.28 -147.30
CA SER A 286 -34.88 24.13 -146.51
C SER A 286 -34.31 24.21 -145.11
#